data_AF-A0A0A2TPW4-F1
#
_entry.id   AF-A0A0A2TPW4-F1
#
_cell.length_a   1.000
_cell.length_b   1.000
_cell.length_c   1.000
_cell.angle_alpha   90.00
_cell.angle_beta   90.00
_cell.angle_gamma   90.00
#
_symmetry.space_group_name_H-M   'P 1'
#
loop_
_entity.id
_entity.type
_entity.pdbx_description
1 polymer ?
#
loop_
_entity_poly.entity_id
_entity_poly.type
_entity_poly.pdbx_seq_one_letter_code
_entity_poly.pdbx_strand_id
1 'polypeptide(L)'
;MHPGVFTKSEMQLSLFGNGKLRPVTCCRKTDIEGFGKRCDYRTPEQWREHQADYFASAMAMPGATFIPLVQEVLKSQGLTEGQIIEDAGFDEYFLAHEVLPQMLVDTYGVSRTAAYVKLRKFGFVVDRENVNKEKRQLRIF
;
A
#
# COMPACT_ATOMS: atom_id res chain seq x y z
N MET A 1 13.94 -18.97 -1.05
CA MET A 1 14.48 -18.14 -2.15
C MET A 1 15.96 -18.47 -2.32
N HIS A 2 16.40 -18.90 -3.50
CA HIS A 2 17.81 -19.26 -3.72
C HIS A 2 18.61 -18.00 -4.09
N PRO A 3 19.66 -17.61 -3.33
CA PRO A 3 20.42 -16.38 -3.56
C PRO A 3 21.15 -16.31 -4.92
N GLY A 4 21.34 -17.45 -5.58
CA GLY A 4 22.14 -17.56 -6.81
C GLY A 4 21.47 -17.09 -8.10
N VAL A 5 20.19 -16.71 -8.09
CA VAL A 5 19.45 -16.37 -9.33
C VAL A 5 19.59 -14.88 -9.71
N PHE A 6 20.03 -14.03 -8.80
CA PHE A 6 20.09 -12.56 -9.01
C PHE A 6 21.50 -11.98 -8.80
N THR A 7 22.53 -12.67 -9.28
CA THR A 7 23.91 -12.18 -9.08
C THR A 7 24.24 -10.96 -9.94
N LYS A 8 23.56 -10.76 -11.09
CA LYS A 8 23.67 -9.55 -11.93
C LYS A 8 22.40 -9.32 -12.73
N SER A 9 21.80 -8.14 -12.59
CA SER A 9 20.75 -7.63 -13.50
C SER A 9 21.39 -6.58 -14.42
N GLU A 10 21.21 -6.68 -15.74
CA GLU A 10 21.74 -5.71 -16.71
C GLU A 10 21.25 -4.27 -16.49
N MET A 11 20.14 -4.10 -15.76
CA MET A 11 19.54 -2.80 -15.46
C MET A 11 19.83 -2.29 -14.03
N GLN A 12 20.76 -2.91 -13.31
CA GLN A 12 21.17 -2.50 -11.96
C GLN A 12 22.27 -1.43 -12.02
N LEU A 13 22.03 -0.28 -11.38
CA LEU A 13 23.07 0.74 -11.16
C LEU A 13 23.86 0.39 -9.89
N SER A 14 25.10 -0.02 -10.04
CA SER A 14 26.05 -0.15 -8.92
C SER A 14 26.65 1.23 -8.61
N LEU A 15 26.13 1.91 -7.58
CA LEU A 15 26.60 3.25 -7.16
C LEU A 15 28.03 3.27 -6.59
N PHE A 16 28.57 2.11 -6.18
CA PHE A 16 29.94 1.99 -5.67
C PHE A 16 30.63 0.79 -6.33
N GLY A 17 31.79 1.03 -6.96
CA GLY A 17 32.54 0.03 -7.71
C GLY A 17 33.20 -1.06 -6.86
N ASN A 18 33.18 -2.29 -7.39
CA ASN A 18 34.07 -3.43 -7.13
C ASN A 18 34.39 -3.81 -5.66
N GLY A 19 33.46 -3.66 -4.73
CA GLY A 19 33.44 -4.43 -3.48
C GLY A 19 32.57 -5.68 -3.62
N LYS A 20 32.89 -6.78 -2.91
CA LYS A 20 32.03 -7.99 -2.84
C LYS A 20 30.57 -7.57 -2.67
N LEU A 21 29.74 -7.82 -3.70
CA LEU A 21 28.34 -7.43 -3.74
C LEU A 21 27.62 -8.09 -2.57
N ARG A 22 27.30 -7.30 -1.54
CA ARG A 22 26.28 -7.70 -0.57
C ARG A 22 24.93 -7.59 -1.29
N PRO A 23 23.97 -8.50 -1.05
CA PRO A 23 22.63 -8.35 -1.60
C PRO A 23 22.05 -7.05 -1.02
N VAL A 24 21.97 -6.02 -1.84
CA VAL A 24 21.32 -4.75 -1.51
C VAL A 24 19.97 -4.77 -2.21
N THR A 25 18.90 -4.50 -1.47
CA THR A 25 17.57 -4.28 -2.04
C THR A 25 17.62 -2.97 -2.81
N CYS A 26 17.71 -3.02 -4.13
CA CYS A 26 17.78 -1.84 -4.99
C CYS A 26 16.48 -1.67 -5.77
N CYS A 27 15.95 -0.45 -5.82
CA CYS A 27 14.89 -0.06 -6.75
C CYS A 27 15.40 -0.12 -8.20
N ARG A 28 14.55 -0.48 -9.17
CA ARG A 28 14.95 -0.54 -10.58
C ARG A 28 15.00 0.84 -11.21
N LYS A 29 15.87 0.97 -12.23
CA LYS A 29 15.97 2.15 -13.08
C LYS A 29 14.64 2.51 -13.75
N THR A 30 13.81 1.52 -14.08
CA THR A 30 12.46 1.71 -14.65
C THR A 30 11.48 2.39 -13.71
N ASP A 31 11.61 2.20 -12.39
CA ASP A 31 10.73 2.85 -11.41
C ASP A 31 11.16 4.29 -11.16
N ILE A 32 12.46 4.56 -11.33
CA ILE A 32 13.05 5.92 -11.31
C ILE A 32 12.67 6.69 -12.58
N GLU A 33 12.77 6.05 -13.76
CA GLU A 33 12.54 6.68 -15.07
C GLU A 33 11.05 6.66 -15.51
N GLY A 34 10.22 5.82 -14.89
CA GLY A 34 8.82 5.59 -15.23
C GLY A 34 7.79 6.27 -14.34
N PHE A 35 8.21 7.22 -13.49
CA PHE A 35 7.35 7.91 -12.52
C PHE A 35 6.10 8.50 -13.22
N GLY A 36 4.93 7.89 -12.99
CA GLY A 36 3.64 8.37 -13.50
C GLY A 36 2.97 7.54 -14.61
N LYS A 37 3.60 6.48 -15.17
CA LYS A 37 2.90 5.59 -16.13
C LYS A 37 2.14 4.47 -15.40
N ARG A 38 0.81 4.44 -15.56
CA ARG A 38 -0.04 3.31 -15.14
C ARG A 38 0.21 2.12 -16.08
N CYS A 39 1.18 1.27 -15.74
CA CYS A 39 1.37 -0.01 -16.42
C CYS A 39 0.67 -1.12 -15.64
N ASP A 40 -0.19 -1.86 -16.34
CA ASP A 40 -0.76 -3.11 -15.85
C ASP A 40 0.36 -4.15 -15.64
N TYR A 41 0.21 -5.08 -14.69
CA TYR A 41 1.23 -6.09 -14.39
C TYR A 41 1.33 -7.09 -15.56
N ARG A 42 2.24 -6.83 -16.50
CA ARG A 42 2.35 -7.60 -17.75
C ARG A 42 3.39 -8.71 -17.70
N THR A 43 4.38 -8.63 -16.80
CA THR A 43 5.44 -9.63 -16.72
C THR A 43 5.42 -10.45 -15.43
N PRO A 44 5.89 -11.71 -15.45
CA PRO A 44 6.02 -12.54 -14.23
C PRO A 44 6.86 -11.89 -13.13
N GLU A 45 7.84 -11.07 -13.49
CA GLU A 45 8.67 -10.30 -12.55
C GLU A 45 7.83 -9.26 -11.80
N GLN A 46 7.04 -8.46 -12.52
CA GLN A 46 6.17 -7.43 -11.95
C GLN A 46 5.12 -8.05 -11.01
N TRP A 47 4.59 -9.22 -11.37
CA TRP A 47 3.69 -9.96 -10.49
C TRP A 47 4.39 -10.38 -9.18
N ARG A 48 5.60 -10.92 -9.26
CA ARG A 48 6.37 -11.31 -8.06
C ARG A 48 6.68 -10.13 -7.16
N GLU A 49 6.99 -8.97 -7.75
CA GLU A 49 7.25 -7.74 -7.02
C GLU A 49 6.00 -7.22 -6.33
N HIS A 50 4.86 -7.19 -7.03
CA HIS A 50 3.57 -6.86 -6.41
C HIS A 50 3.26 -7.77 -5.21
N GLN A 51 3.50 -9.08 -5.35
CA GLN A 51 3.32 -10.02 -4.24
C GLN A 51 4.31 -9.77 -3.10
N ALA A 52 5.55 -9.38 -3.40
CA ALA A 52 6.55 -9.05 -2.39
C ALA A 52 6.17 -7.77 -1.61
N ASP A 53 5.72 -6.72 -2.30
CA ASP A 53 5.25 -5.47 -1.68
C ASP A 53 4.02 -5.72 -0.81
N TYR A 54 3.08 -6.53 -1.31
CA TYR A 54 1.91 -6.91 -0.56
C TYR A 54 2.29 -7.66 0.72
N PHE A 55 3.18 -8.64 0.62
CA PHE A 55 3.68 -9.40 1.77
C PHE A 55 4.43 -8.51 2.77
N ALA A 56 5.33 -7.64 2.29
CA ALA A 56 6.06 -6.69 3.12
C ALA A 56 5.10 -5.76 3.88
N SER A 57 4.08 -5.24 3.21
CA SER A 57 3.05 -4.40 3.85
C SER A 57 2.25 -5.17 4.91
N ALA A 58 1.96 -6.45 4.67
CA ALA A 58 1.26 -7.33 5.60
C ALA A 58 2.07 -7.53 6.89
N MET A 59 3.37 -7.77 6.75
CA MET A 59 4.31 -7.94 7.85
C MET A 59 4.56 -6.64 8.61
N ALA A 60 4.70 -5.50 7.91
CA ALA A 60 5.00 -4.21 8.52
C ALA A 60 3.82 -3.63 9.32
N MET A 61 2.57 -3.91 8.90
CA MET A 61 1.36 -3.42 9.58
C MET A 61 0.44 -4.58 9.99
N PRO A 62 0.77 -5.43 10.96
CA PRO A 62 -0.01 -6.63 11.27
C PRO A 62 -1.48 -6.33 11.55
N GLY A 63 -2.41 -7.12 11.00
CA GLY A 63 -3.86 -6.87 11.16
C GLY A 63 -4.31 -6.77 12.62
N ALA A 64 -3.66 -7.54 13.51
CA ALA A 64 -3.94 -7.54 14.95
C ALA A 64 -3.69 -6.19 15.63
N THR A 65 -2.76 -5.36 15.14
CA THR A 65 -2.47 -4.03 15.67
C THR A 65 -3.03 -2.93 14.80
N PHE A 66 -3.05 -3.14 13.49
CA PHE A 66 -3.53 -2.19 12.50
C PHE A 66 -5.02 -1.89 12.64
N ILE A 67 -5.86 -2.92 12.71
CA ILE A 67 -7.32 -2.77 12.80
C ILE A 67 -7.74 -1.98 14.04
N PRO A 68 -7.33 -2.35 15.27
CA PRO A 68 -7.76 -1.61 16.46
C PRO A 68 -7.25 -0.16 16.47
N LEU A 69 -6.03 0.07 16.00
CA LEU A 69 -5.47 1.42 15.90
C LEU A 69 -6.32 2.31 14.98
N VAL A 70 -6.63 1.85 13.77
CA VAL A 70 -7.43 2.63 12.82
C VAL A 70 -8.83 2.86 13.37
N GLN A 71 -9.46 1.85 13.98
CA GLN A 71 -10.78 2.00 14.60
C GLN A 71 -10.80 3.02 15.74
N GLU A 72 -9.76 3.05 16.58
CA GLU A 72 -9.64 4.03 17.66
C GLU A 72 -9.53 5.45 17.11
N VAL A 73 -8.72 5.65 16.06
CA VAL A 73 -8.58 6.95 15.40
C VAL A 73 -9.90 7.39 14.77
N LEU A 74 -10.60 6.49 14.05
CA LEU A 74 -11.90 6.81 13.47
C LEU A 74 -12.94 7.19 14.54
N LYS A 75 -12.96 6.48 15.68
CA LYS A 75 -13.82 6.82 16.82
C LYS A 75 -13.51 8.20 17.39
N SER A 76 -12.22 8.55 17.49
CA SER A 76 -11.79 9.88 17.97
C SER A 76 -12.28 11.02 17.08
N GLN A 77 -12.48 10.74 15.78
CA GLN A 77 -13.00 11.67 14.78
C GLN A 77 -14.55 11.65 14.68
N GLY A 78 -15.25 10.89 15.55
CA GLY A 78 -16.71 10.79 15.54
C GLY A 78 -17.28 9.85 14.47
N LEU A 79 -16.45 9.08 13.77
CA LEU A 79 -16.89 8.14 12.73
C LEU A 79 -17.29 6.80 13.36
N THR A 80 -18.58 6.69 13.68
CA THR A 80 -19.15 5.50 14.34
C THR A 80 -19.27 4.28 13.41
N GLU A 81 -19.44 4.50 12.10
CA GLU A 81 -19.57 3.42 11.11
C GLU A 81 -18.23 2.71 10.81
N GLY A 82 -17.11 3.25 11.29
CA GLY A 82 -15.78 2.63 11.15
C GLY A 82 -15.23 2.64 9.72
N GLN A 83 -15.81 3.43 8.82
CA GLN A 83 -15.35 3.58 7.44
C GLN A 83 -15.40 5.06 7.03
N ILE A 84 -14.51 5.45 6.11
CA ILE A 84 -14.48 6.76 5.47
C ILE A 84 -14.92 6.59 4.03
N ILE A 85 -15.92 7.37 3.63
CA ILE A 85 -16.33 7.50 2.23
C ILE A 85 -15.54 8.65 1.64
N GLU A 86 -14.51 8.37 0.84
CA GLU A 86 -13.59 9.41 0.35
C GLU A 86 -14.27 10.47 -0.55
N ASP A 87 -15.38 10.10 -1.20
CA ASP A 87 -16.17 11.00 -2.05
C ASP A 87 -17.31 11.73 -1.30
N ALA A 88 -17.32 11.71 0.03
CA ALA A 88 -18.36 12.39 0.81
C ALA A 88 -18.15 13.91 0.89
N GLY A 89 -16.90 14.36 0.92
CA GLY A 89 -16.53 15.75 1.11
C GLY A 89 -15.01 15.95 1.18
N PHE A 90 -14.59 17.22 1.32
CA PHE A 90 -13.17 17.58 1.41
C PHE A 90 -12.52 17.04 2.69
N ASP A 91 -13.23 17.07 3.81
CA ASP A 91 -12.71 16.64 5.11
C ASP A 91 -12.47 15.13 5.12
N GLU A 92 -13.39 14.34 4.55
CA GLU A 92 -13.26 12.89 4.41
C GLU A 92 -12.12 12.52 3.45
N TYR A 93 -11.99 13.24 2.33
CA TYR A 93 -10.88 13.09 1.42
C TYR A 93 -9.54 13.36 2.12
N PHE A 94 -9.45 14.49 2.84
CA PHE A 94 -8.24 14.88 3.56
C PHE A 94 -7.89 13.87 4.67
N LEU A 95 -8.90 13.38 5.40
CA LEU A 95 -8.73 12.35 6.42
C LEU A 95 -8.20 11.04 5.81
N ALA A 96 -8.74 10.61 4.67
CA ALA A 96 -8.36 9.38 3.98
C ALA A 96 -6.98 9.44 3.30
N HIS A 97 -6.60 10.58 2.72
CA HIS A 97 -5.38 10.71 1.91
C HIS A 97 -4.19 11.29 2.65
N GLU A 98 -4.41 12.14 3.66
CA GLU A 98 -3.34 12.83 4.37
C GLU A 98 -3.23 12.35 5.81
N VAL A 99 -4.29 12.52 6.62
CA VAL A 99 -4.21 12.34 8.07
C VAL A 99 -3.96 10.88 8.47
N LEU A 100 -4.82 9.94 8.02
CA LEU A 100 -4.67 8.53 8.38
C LEU A 100 -3.40 7.90 7.78
N PRO A 101 -3.06 8.12 6.50
CA PRO A 101 -1.82 7.59 5.96
C PRO A 101 -0.58 8.14 6.65
N GLN A 102 -0.56 9.43 7.02
CA GLN A 102 0.57 10.00 7.76
C GLN A 102 0.73 9.38 9.14
N MET A 103 -0.36 9.20 9.88
CA MET A 103 -0.33 8.53 11.19
C MET A 103 0.22 7.10 11.09
N LEU A 104 -0.15 6.36 10.05
CA LEU A 104 0.35 5.00 9.83
C LEU A 104 1.83 4.98 9.43
N VAL A 105 2.29 5.97 8.66
CA VAL A 105 3.71 6.16 8.33
C VAL A 105 4.50 6.36 9.62
N ASP A 106 4.03 7.24 10.50
CA ASP A 106 4.72 7.55 11.77
C ASP A 106 4.71 6.35 12.74
N THR A 107 3.64 5.55 12.73
CA THR A 107 3.49 4.39 13.64
C THR A 107 4.27 3.17 13.17
N TYR A 108 4.23 2.87 11.87
CA TYR A 108 4.76 1.61 11.31
C TYR A 108 6.02 1.78 10.46
N GLY A 109 6.46 3.01 10.18
CA GLY A 109 7.65 3.28 9.36
C GLY A 109 7.48 2.86 7.89
N VAL A 110 6.25 2.89 7.37
CA VAL A 110 5.91 2.46 6.01
C VAL A 110 5.75 3.66 5.06
N SER A 111 5.67 3.40 3.75
CA SER A 111 5.33 4.45 2.79
C SER A 111 3.85 4.84 2.90
N ARG A 112 3.55 6.10 2.57
CA ARG A 112 2.17 6.64 2.55
C ARG A 112 1.26 5.83 1.61
N THR A 113 1.79 5.43 0.46
CA THR A 113 1.07 4.61 -0.52
C THR A 113 0.74 3.22 0.04
N ALA A 114 1.69 2.56 0.73
CA ALA A 114 1.44 1.26 1.34
C ALA A 114 0.37 1.34 2.43
N ALA A 115 0.43 2.39 3.26
CA ALA A 115 -0.59 2.67 4.28
C ALA A 115 -1.98 2.87 3.65
N TYR A 116 -2.09 3.72 2.63
CA TYR A 116 -3.35 3.98 1.93
C TYR A 116 -3.94 2.73 1.25
N VAL A 117 -3.11 1.97 0.53
CA VAL A 117 -3.53 0.71 -0.10
C VAL A 117 -4.08 -0.25 0.95
N LYS A 118 -3.46 -0.30 2.13
CA LYS A 118 -3.91 -1.17 3.23
C LYS A 118 -5.24 -0.71 3.83
N LEU A 119 -5.43 0.59 4.03
CA LEU A 119 -6.70 1.17 4.47
C LEU A 119 -7.86 0.79 3.52
N ARG A 120 -7.64 0.90 2.20
CA ARG A 120 -8.61 0.45 1.19
C ARG A 120 -8.86 -1.06 1.23
N LYS A 121 -7.80 -1.87 1.33
CA LYS A 121 -7.93 -3.34 1.38
C LYS A 121 -8.75 -3.83 2.57
N PHE A 122 -8.65 -3.17 3.72
CA PHE A 122 -9.42 -3.51 4.92
C PHE A 122 -10.80 -2.83 4.99
N GLY A 123 -11.18 -2.04 3.97
CA GLY A 123 -12.48 -1.39 3.91
C GLY A 123 -12.63 -0.17 4.81
N PHE A 124 -11.53 0.39 5.34
CA PHE A 124 -11.57 1.62 6.13
C PHE A 124 -11.74 2.87 5.27
N VAL A 125 -11.29 2.80 4.01
CA VAL A 125 -11.49 3.84 3.00
C VAL A 125 -12.20 3.21 1.82
N VAL A 126 -13.36 3.75 1.46
CA VAL A 126 -14.24 3.21 0.43
C VAL A 126 -14.79 4.31 -0.47
N ASP A 127 -14.99 3.98 -1.74
CA ASP A 127 -15.62 4.87 -2.71
C ASP A 127 -17.12 4.75 -2.61
N ARG A 128 -17.84 5.85 -2.88
CA ARG A 128 -19.31 5.85 -2.80
C ARG A 128 -19.95 4.86 -3.77
N GLU A 129 -19.31 4.63 -4.92
CA GLU A 129 -19.72 3.62 -5.90
C GLU A 129 -19.63 2.19 -5.36
N ASN A 130 -18.57 1.87 -4.62
CA ASN A 130 -18.35 0.53 -4.08
C ASN A 130 -19.36 0.22 -2.97
N VAL A 131 -19.60 1.17 -2.07
CA VAL A 131 -20.65 1.06 -1.03
C VAL A 131 -22.02 0.81 -1.65
N ASN A 132 -22.34 1.50 -2.75
CA ASN A 132 -23.62 1.32 -3.45
C ASN A 132 -23.72 -0.04 -4.15
N LYS A 133 -22.62 -0.58 -4.69
CA LYS A 133 -22.57 -1.93 -5.27
C LYS A 133 -22.79 -3.01 -4.21
N GLU A 134 -22.13 -2.90 -3.06
CA GLU A 134 -22.28 -3.84 -1.93
C GLU A 134 -23.72 -3.81 -1.38
N LYS A 135 -24.29 -2.62 -1.16
CA LYS A 135 -25.69 -2.47 -0.73
C LYS A 135 -26.69 -3.06 -1.73
N ARG A 136 -26.39 -3.00 -3.04
CA ARG A 136 -27.23 -3.64 -4.06
C ARG A 136 -27.11 -5.17 -4.03
N GLN A 137 -25.90 -5.71 -3.84
CA GLN A 137 -25.69 -7.15 -3.72
C GLN A 137 -26.41 -7.72 -2.49
N LEU A 138 -26.35 -7.04 -1.34
CA LEU A 138 -27.04 -7.45 -0.12
C LEU A 138 -28.57 -7.44 -0.22
N ARG A 139 -29.15 -6.67 -1.15
CA ARG A 139 -30.61 -6.61 -1.38
C ARG A 139 -31.15 -7.72 -2.29
N ILE A 140 -30.26 -8.45 -2.96
CA ILE A 140 -30.62 -9.53 -3.88
C ILE A 140 -30.67 -10.88 -3.14
N PHE A 141 -30.14 -10.95 -1.91
CA PHE A 141 -30.26 -12.07 -0.98
C PHE A 141 -31.34 -11.79 0.07
#